data_AF-A0A7D5RGH9-F1
#
_entry.id   AF-A0A7D5RGH9-F1
#
_cell.length_a   1.000
_cell.length_b   1.000
_cell.length_c   1.000
_cell.angle_alpha   90.00
_cell.angle_beta   90.00
_cell.angle_gamma   90.00
#
_symmetry.space_group_name_H-M   'P 1'
#
loop_
_entity.id
_entity.type
_entity.pdbx_description
1 polymer ?
#
loop_
_entity_poly.entity_id
_entity_poly.type
_entity_poly.pdbx_seq_one_letter_code
_entity_poly.pdbx_strand_id
1 'polypeptide(L)'
;MLEKILIFGICVLVLITTPHAFALDGTSRAELKNVRLVNAFGEASAQNINTNQQVQISADITNMQGQNQDFVYIVQVLDQNKVPVQLTWIKASFKAQQTFSPALSWVTDRPGTYTAQIFLWDSIQNAGALAARSEIKITVS
;
A
#
# COMPACT_ATOMS: atom_id res chain seq x y z
N MET A 1 21.43 66.67 -33.57
CA MET A 1 21.42 65.25 -33.98
C MET A 1 21.80 64.43 -32.78
N LEU A 2 20.99 63.42 -32.48
CA LEU A 2 20.96 62.66 -31.23
C LEU A 2 21.88 61.43 -31.34
N GLU A 3 23.01 61.40 -30.62
CA GLU A 3 23.87 60.21 -30.56
C GLU A 3 23.27 59.19 -29.59
N LYS A 4 22.98 57.98 -30.11
CA LYS A 4 22.41 56.87 -29.34
C LYS A 4 23.51 56.11 -28.62
N ILE A 5 23.46 56.12 -27.29
CA ILE A 5 24.25 55.24 -26.40
C ILE A 5 23.65 53.83 -26.48
N LEU A 6 24.45 52.86 -26.92
CA LEU A 6 24.08 51.45 -26.96
C LEU A 6 24.53 50.78 -25.65
N ILE A 7 23.60 50.49 -24.75
CA ILE A 7 23.85 49.73 -23.52
C ILE A 7 23.71 48.24 -23.86
N PHE A 8 24.81 47.49 -23.83
CA PHE A 8 24.81 46.03 -23.91
C PHE A 8 24.34 45.44 -22.57
N GLY A 9 23.06 45.06 -22.49
CA GLY A 9 22.52 44.30 -21.36
C GLY A 9 22.92 42.83 -21.48
N ILE A 10 23.82 42.36 -20.62
CA ILE A 10 24.11 40.93 -20.46
C ILE A 10 22.94 40.30 -19.71
N CYS A 11 22.11 39.51 -20.42
CA CYS A 11 21.12 38.64 -19.82
C CYS A 11 21.83 37.45 -19.18
N VAL A 12 22.00 37.47 -17.86
CA VAL A 12 22.42 36.29 -17.09
C VAL A 12 21.24 35.34 -17.00
N LEU A 13 21.30 34.25 -17.77
CA LEU A 13 20.32 33.17 -17.73
C LEU A 13 20.59 32.30 -16.48
N VAL A 14 19.88 32.58 -15.38
CA VAL A 14 19.93 31.73 -14.19
C VAL A 14 19.09 30.47 -14.47
N LEU A 15 19.77 29.36 -14.73
CA LEU A 15 19.14 28.03 -14.81
C LEU A 15 18.73 27.60 -13.41
N ILE A 16 17.47 27.82 -13.06
CA ILE A 16 16.88 27.29 -11.83
C ILE A 16 16.70 25.77 -12.06
N THR A 17 17.59 24.95 -11.50
CA THR A 17 17.39 23.51 -11.48
C THR A 17 16.30 23.19 -10.46
N THR A 18 15.04 23.14 -10.89
CA THR A 18 14.01 22.53 -10.05
C THR A 18 14.37 21.05 -9.89
N PRO A 19 14.53 20.53 -8.67
CA PRO A 19 14.52 19.09 -8.50
C PRO A 19 13.14 18.63 -8.96
N HIS A 20 13.10 17.91 -10.07
CA HIS A 20 11.88 17.29 -10.54
C HIS A 20 11.54 16.26 -9.47
N ALA A 21 10.52 16.56 -8.65
CA ALA A 21 9.90 15.53 -7.84
C ALA A 21 9.32 14.54 -8.85
N PHE A 22 10.01 13.42 -9.07
CA PHE A 22 9.48 12.33 -9.88
C PHE A 22 8.17 11.89 -9.21
N ALA A 23 7.04 12.18 -9.86
CA ALA A 23 5.79 11.56 -9.48
C ALA A 23 5.98 10.05 -9.72
N LEU A 24 6.12 9.31 -8.64
CA LEU A 24 6.07 7.84 -8.66
C LEU A 24 4.77 7.45 -9.39
N ASP A 25 4.82 6.39 -10.21
CA ASP A 25 3.59 5.80 -10.73
C ASP A 25 2.64 5.49 -9.54
N GLY A 26 1.33 5.40 -9.80
CA GLY A 26 0.35 5.29 -8.72
C GLY A 26 0.73 4.22 -7.69
N THR A 27 1.24 3.09 -8.19
CA THR A 27 1.67 1.88 -7.47
C THR A 27 3.04 1.95 -6.78
N SER A 28 3.79 3.04 -6.92
CA SER A 28 5.11 3.19 -6.27
C SER A 28 5.08 4.23 -5.15
N ARG A 29 3.92 4.85 -4.88
CA ARG A 29 3.73 5.82 -3.78
C ARG A 29 3.84 5.19 -2.39
N ALA A 30 3.60 3.88 -2.30
CA ALA A 30 3.78 3.10 -1.09
C ALA A 30 4.42 1.74 -1.41
N GLU A 31 5.00 1.14 -0.39
CA GLU A 31 5.47 -0.25 -0.43
C GLU A 31 4.50 -1.13 0.36
N LEU A 32 4.25 -2.34 -0.14
CA LEU A 32 3.48 -3.38 0.55
C LEU A 32 4.28 -4.69 0.48
N LYS A 33 4.71 -5.21 1.62
CA LYS A 33 5.57 -6.41 1.70
C LYS A 33 5.28 -7.25 2.93
N ASN A 34 5.96 -8.39 3.03
CA ASN A 34 5.95 -9.25 4.22
C ASN A 34 4.53 -9.65 4.67
N VAL A 35 3.73 -10.11 3.70
CA VAL A 35 2.41 -10.66 3.98
C VAL A 35 2.54 -11.91 4.82
N ARG A 36 1.81 -11.97 5.92
CA ARG A 36 1.87 -13.05 6.90
C ARG A 36 0.57 -13.22 7.65
N LEU A 37 0.39 -14.40 8.23
CA LEU A 37 -0.60 -14.61 9.27
C LEU A 37 0.02 -14.31 10.63
N VAL A 38 -0.76 -13.66 11.49
CA VAL A 38 -0.40 -13.45 12.89
C VAL A 38 -1.54 -13.87 13.82
N ASN A 39 -1.21 -14.21 15.06
CA ASN A 39 -2.18 -14.46 16.12
C ASN A 39 -2.68 -13.14 16.75
N ALA A 40 -3.54 -13.23 17.77
CA ALA A 40 -4.09 -12.05 18.45
C ALA A 40 -3.05 -11.17 19.17
N PHE A 41 -1.83 -11.69 19.39
CA PHE A 41 -0.71 -10.96 20.00
C PHE A 41 0.25 -10.37 18.94
N GLY A 42 -0.02 -10.58 17.65
CA GLY A 42 0.83 -10.12 16.55
C GLY A 42 2.01 -11.05 16.23
N GLU A 43 2.08 -12.23 16.85
CA GLU A 43 3.13 -13.21 16.58
C GLU A 43 2.81 -14.00 15.31
N ALA A 44 3.84 -14.38 14.56
CA ALA A 44 3.67 -15.11 13.30
C ALA A 44 2.96 -16.46 13.51
N SER A 45 2.03 -16.76 12.60
CA SER A 45 1.29 -18.02 12.56
C SER A 45 1.63 -18.81 11.28
N ALA A 46 1.47 -20.13 11.34
CA ALA A 46 1.62 -20.98 10.18
C ALA A 46 0.50 -20.72 9.16
N GLN A 47 0.77 -21.03 7.88
CA GLN A 47 -0.24 -20.95 6.81
C GLN A 47 -1.21 -22.14 6.81
N ASN A 48 -0.92 -23.18 7.60
CA ASN A 48 -1.87 -24.26 7.88
C ASN A 48 -2.52 -23.98 9.24
N ILE A 49 -3.83 -23.79 9.24
CA ILE A 49 -4.61 -23.45 10.43
C ILE A 49 -5.78 -24.42 10.58
N ASN A 50 -6.31 -24.52 11.79
CA ASN A 50 -7.50 -25.34 12.03
C ASN A 50 -8.78 -24.60 11.63
N THR A 51 -9.82 -25.34 11.29
CA THR A 51 -11.18 -24.78 11.25
C THR A 51 -11.52 -24.05 12.57
N ASN A 52 -12.23 -22.94 12.47
CA ASN A 52 -12.56 -22.04 13.59
C ASN A 52 -11.35 -21.41 14.32
N GLN A 53 -10.12 -21.60 13.84
CA GLN A 53 -8.96 -20.87 14.35
C GLN A 53 -8.98 -19.43 13.83
N GLN A 54 -9.10 -18.47 14.74
CA GLN A 54 -8.97 -17.06 14.38
C GLN A 54 -7.50 -16.70 14.16
N VAL A 55 -7.22 -16.10 13.01
CA VAL A 55 -5.93 -15.50 12.66
C VAL A 55 -6.14 -14.06 12.20
N GLN A 56 -5.06 -13.31 12.03
CA GLN A 56 -5.09 -12.01 11.38
C GLN A 56 -4.16 -12.00 10.17
N ILE A 57 -4.60 -11.34 9.10
CA ILE A 57 -3.83 -11.17 7.86
C ILE A 57 -3.15 -9.81 7.93
N SER A 58 -1.82 -9.82 7.92
CA SER A 58 -1.00 -8.63 8.11
C SER A 58 0.06 -8.50 7.01
N ALA A 59 0.44 -7.27 6.72
CA ALA A 59 1.55 -6.93 5.84
C ALA A 59 2.18 -5.62 6.32
N ASP A 60 3.44 -5.43 6.00
CA ASP A 60 4.13 -4.17 6.27
C ASP A 60 3.86 -3.21 5.11
N ILE A 61 3.36 -2.03 5.45
CA ILE A 61 3.07 -0.95 4.50
C ILE A 61 3.90 0.28 4.84
N THR A 62 4.54 0.90 3.84
CA THR A 62 5.44 2.05 4.04
C THR A 62 5.10 3.18 3.09
N ASN A 63 5.07 4.42 3.57
CA ASN A 63 4.91 5.60 2.71
C ASN A 63 6.22 5.88 2.00
N MET A 64 6.27 5.77 0.67
CA MET A 64 7.50 6.05 -0.06
C MET A 64 7.63 7.54 -0.41
N GLN A 65 6.62 8.35 -0.09
CA GLN A 65 6.61 9.79 -0.39
C GLN A 65 7.29 10.63 0.70
N GLY A 66 7.69 11.84 0.32
CA GLY A 66 8.16 12.88 1.24
C GLY A 66 7.04 13.66 1.94
N GLN A 67 5.79 13.20 1.84
CA GLN A 67 4.60 13.88 2.39
C GLN A 67 3.62 12.86 2.98
N ASN A 68 2.67 13.33 3.80
CA ASN A 68 1.60 12.48 4.34
C ASN A 68 0.68 11.97 3.22
N GLN A 69 0.14 10.77 3.40
CA GLN A 69 -0.77 10.13 2.46
C GLN A 69 -1.88 9.42 3.24
N ASP A 70 -3.11 9.53 2.75
CA ASP A 70 -4.22 8.70 3.22
C ASP A 70 -4.18 7.35 2.52
N PHE A 71 -4.59 6.29 3.21
CA PHE A 71 -4.70 4.97 2.62
C PHE A 71 -5.91 4.19 3.09
N VAL A 72 -6.25 3.21 2.28
CA VAL A 72 -7.17 2.12 2.59
C VAL A 72 -6.41 0.81 2.47
N TYR A 73 -6.27 0.10 3.58
CA TYR A 73 -5.70 -1.24 3.62
C TYR A 73 -6.84 -2.25 3.51
N ILE A 74 -6.86 -3.02 2.43
CA ILE A 74 -7.97 -3.90 2.06
C ILE A 74 -7.46 -5.34 2.04
N VAL A 75 -8.19 -6.24 2.69
CA VAL A 75 -7.96 -7.69 2.63
C VAL A 75 -9.17 -8.34 1.97
N GLN A 76 -8.96 -9.02 0.85
CA GLN A 76 -9.93 -9.88 0.19
C GLN A 76 -9.50 -11.33 0.35
N VAL A 77 -10.39 -12.18 0.86
CA VAL A 77 -10.14 -13.63 0.92
C VAL A 77 -10.97 -14.31 -0.16
N LEU A 78 -10.29 -15.11 -0.97
CA LEU A 78 -10.85 -15.91 -2.05
C LEU A 78 -10.83 -17.39 -1.66
N ASP A 79 -11.86 -18.15 -2.02
CA ASP A 79 -11.83 -19.61 -1.95
C ASP A 79 -11.00 -20.23 -3.09
N GLN A 80 -10.96 -21.56 -3.13
CA GLN A 80 -10.24 -22.32 -4.17
C GLN A 80 -10.73 -22.04 -5.60
N ASN A 81 -11.99 -21.66 -5.76
CA ASN A 81 -12.61 -21.31 -7.04
C ASN A 81 -12.42 -19.83 -7.39
N LYS A 82 -11.59 -19.10 -6.62
CA LYS A 82 -11.36 -17.65 -6.75
C LYS A 82 -12.60 -16.80 -6.49
N VAL A 83 -13.59 -17.34 -5.77
CA VAL A 83 -14.77 -16.59 -5.35
C VAL A 83 -14.45 -15.83 -4.06
N PRO A 84 -14.73 -14.50 -4.00
CA PRO A 84 -14.56 -13.75 -2.75
C PRO A 84 -15.50 -14.26 -1.66
N VAL A 85 -14.92 -14.66 -0.54
CA VAL A 85 -15.65 -15.11 0.67
C VAL A 85 -15.56 -14.10 1.81
N GLN A 86 -14.59 -13.17 1.76
CA GLN A 86 -14.50 -12.05 2.69
C GLN A 86 -13.87 -10.84 2.00
N LEU A 87 -14.33 -9.64 2.37
CA LEU A 87 -13.73 -8.36 2.05
C LEU A 87 -13.78 -7.46 3.28
N THR A 88 -12.64 -6.99 3.75
CA THR A 88 -12.56 -6.11 4.93
C THR A 88 -11.47 -5.06 4.74
N TRP A 89 -11.65 -3.88 5.32
CA TRP A 89 -10.72 -2.78 5.15
C TRP A 89 -10.67 -1.84 6.35
N ILE A 90 -9.55 -1.12 6.47
CA ILE A 90 -9.41 0.01 7.38
C ILE A 90 -8.90 1.23 6.61
N LYS A 91 -9.20 2.42 7.12
CA LYS A 91 -8.70 3.69 6.62
C LYS A 91 -7.81 4.32 7.67
N ALA A 92 -6.69 4.88 7.24
CA ALA A 92 -5.80 5.64 8.10
C ALA A 92 -4.93 6.57 7.24
N SER A 93 -4.04 7.29 7.89
CA SER A 93 -3.01 8.10 7.25
C SER A 93 -1.65 7.75 7.84
N PHE A 94 -0.64 7.82 7.01
CA PHE A 94 0.75 7.52 7.33
C PHE A 94 1.58 8.74 6.95
N LYS A 95 2.45 9.16 7.87
CA LYS A 95 3.38 10.27 7.65
C LYS A 95 4.40 9.91 6.57
N ALA A 96 5.13 10.90 6.07
CA ALA A 96 6.25 10.66 5.17
C ALA A 96 7.19 9.57 5.73
N GLN A 97 7.54 8.57 4.92
CA GLN A 97 8.43 7.46 5.29
C GLN A 97 7.96 6.58 6.48
N GLN A 98 6.73 6.74 6.96
CA GLN A 98 6.21 5.93 8.05
C GLN A 98 5.84 4.52 7.59
N THR A 99 6.11 3.53 8.43
CA THR A 99 5.67 2.13 8.25
C THR A 99 4.60 1.76 9.28
N PHE A 100 3.62 0.98 8.83
CA PHE A 100 2.65 0.29 9.68
C PHE A 100 2.60 -1.20 9.33
N SER A 101 2.07 -2.01 10.26
CA SER A 101 1.74 -3.41 10.01
C SER A 101 0.29 -3.70 10.44
N PRO A 102 -0.73 -3.22 9.70
CA PRO A 102 -2.11 -3.51 10.03
C PRO A 102 -2.40 -5.00 10.03
N ALA A 103 -3.38 -5.44 10.81
CA ALA A 103 -3.77 -6.83 10.90
C ALA A 103 -5.31 -6.92 10.93
N LEU A 104 -5.91 -7.60 9.94
CA LEU A 104 -7.36 -7.78 9.86
C LEU A 104 -7.74 -9.24 10.14
N SER A 105 -8.66 -9.45 11.07
CA SER A 105 -9.07 -10.78 11.52
C SER A 105 -9.75 -11.58 10.41
N TRP A 106 -9.52 -12.89 10.42
CA TRP A 106 -10.17 -13.86 9.57
C TRP A 106 -10.35 -15.19 10.30
N VAL A 107 -11.49 -15.83 10.04
CA VAL A 107 -11.87 -17.15 10.57
C VAL A 107 -12.81 -17.81 9.58
N THR A 108 -12.75 -19.14 9.48
CA THR A 108 -13.71 -19.93 8.70
C THR A 108 -13.91 -21.29 9.35
N ASP A 109 -15.12 -21.83 9.22
CA ASP A 109 -15.53 -23.16 9.66
C ASP A 109 -15.39 -24.22 8.55
N ARG A 110 -15.01 -23.81 7.34
CA ARG A 110 -14.90 -24.69 6.17
C ARG A 110 -13.43 -25.03 5.89
N PRO A 111 -13.07 -26.32 5.78
CA PRO A 111 -11.74 -26.71 5.35
C PRO A 111 -11.55 -26.39 3.86
N GLY A 112 -10.30 -26.17 3.46
CA GLY A 112 -9.94 -25.89 2.08
C GLY A 112 -8.73 -24.97 1.93
N THR A 113 -8.44 -24.59 0.68
CA THR A 113 -7.38 -23.62 0.38
C THR A 113 -7.99 -22.27 0.03
N TYR A 114 -7.46 -21.23 0.66
CA TYR A 114 -7.85 -19.85 0.48
C TYR A 114 -6.68 -19.02 -0.02
N THR A 115 -6.97 -17.93 -0.72
CA THR A 115 -5.98 -16.91 -1.09
C THR A 115 -6.42 -15.59 -0.48
N ALA A 116 -5.63 -15.05 0.45
CA ALA A 116 -5.83 -13.69 0.94
C ALA A 116 -5.00 -12.72 0.09
N GLN A 117 -5.66 -11.75 -0.52
CA GLN A 117 -5.06 -10.68 -1.31
C GLN A 117 -5.16 -9.37 -0.54
N ILE A 118 -4.06 -8.62 -0.54
CA ILE A 118 -3.97 -7.33 0.13
C ILE A 118 -3.78 -6.26 -0.92
N PHE A 119 -4.63 -5.24 -0.85
CA PHE A 119 -4.56 -4.05 -1.67
C PHE A 119 -4.35 -2.83 -0.79
N LEU A 120 -3.59 -1.86 -1.30
CA LEU A 120 -3.37 -0.58 -0.67
C LEU A 120 -3.82 0.51 -1.64
N TRP A 121 -4.90 1.20 -1.32
CA TRP A 121 -5.50 2.23 -2.16
C TRP A 121 -5.45 3.60 -1.50
N ASP A 122 -5.59 4.67 -2.28
CA ASP A 122 -5.72 6.04 -1.78
C ASP A 122 -7.05 6.27 -1.06
N SER A 123 -8.12 5.64 -1.55
CA SER A 123 -9.50 5.81 -1.11
C SER A 123 -10.38 4.68 -1.66
N ILE A 124 -11.56 4.48 -1.06
CA ILE A 124 -12.55 3.55 -1.61
C ILE A 124 -13.18 4.12 -2.89
N GLN A 125 -13.38 5.44 -2.97
CA GLN A 125 -14.05 6.09 -4.08
C GLN A 125 -13.21 6.08 -5.36
N ASN A 126 -11.93 6.44 -5.28
CA ASN A 126 -11.07 6.51 -6.46
C ASN A 126 -10.41 5.17 -6.79
N ALA A 127 -10.33 4.25 -5.81
CA ALA A 127 -9.66 2.95 -5.93
C ALA A 127 -8.23 3.05 -6.52
N GLY A 128 -7.54 4.15 -6.24
CA GLY A 128 -6.21 4.40 -6.79
C GLY A 128 -5.18 3.57 -6.04
N ALA A 129 -4.63 2.54 -6.69
CA ALA A 129 -3.57 1.74 -6.07
C ALA A 129 -2.37 2.60 -5.67
N LEU A 130 -1.87 2.39 -4.46
CA LEU A 130 -0.66 3.03 -3.90
C LEU A 130 0.56 2.11 -3.98
N ALA A 131 0.33 0.80 -4.01
CA ALA A 131 1.33 -0.26 -4.06
C ALA A 131 0.88 -1.39 -4.99
N ALA A 132 1.81 -2.21 -5.48
CA ALA A 132 1.46 -3.50 -6.06
C ALA A 132 0.75 -4.38 -5.00
N ARG A 133 -0.29 -5.13 -5.43
CA ARG A 133 -0.98 -6.06 -4.53
C ARG A 133 -0.04 -7.19 -4.10
N SER A 134 -0.26 -7.74 -2.90
CA SER A 134 0.42 -8.96 -2.46
C SER A 134 -0.59 -9.98 -1.98
N GLU A 135 -0.18 -11.24 -1.85
CA GLU A 135 -1.08 -12.33 -1.49
C GLU A 135 -0.38 -13.43 -0.69
N ILE A 136 -1.19 -14.18 0.05
CA ILE A 136 -0.76 -15.36 0.80
C ILE A 136 -1.78 -16.48 0.62
N LYS A 137 -1.29 -17.71 0.49
CA LYS A 137 -2.13 -18.91 0.49
C LYS A 137 -2.31 -19.40 1.92
N ILE A 138 -3.51 -19.84 2.25
CA ILE A 138 -3.86 -20.34 3.57
C ILE A 138 -4.57 -21.68 3.39
N THR A 139 -4.15 -22.68 4.15
CA THR A 139 -4.80 -24.00 4.17
C THR A 139 -5.53 -24.16 5.50
N VAL A 140 -6.80 -24.52 5.43
CA VAL A 140 -7.66 -24.78 6.59
C VAL A 140 -7.99 -26.26 6.62
N SER A 141 -7.75 -26.90 7.77
CA SER A 141 -8.03 -28.33 7.99
C SER A 141 -8.76 -28.59 9.30
#